data_AF-A0A926CKQ1-F1
#
_entry.id   AF-A0A926CKQ1-F1
#
_cell.length_a   1.000
_cell.length_b   1.000
_cell.length_c   1.000
_cell.angle_alpha   90.00
_cell.angle_beta   90.00
_cell.angle_gamma   90.00
#
_symmetry.space_group_name_H-M   'P 1'
#
loop_
_entity.id
_entity.type
_entity.pdbx_description
1 polymer ?
#
loop_
_entity_poly.entity_id
_entity_poly.type
_entity_poly.pdbx_seq_one_letter_code
_entity_poly.pdbx_strand_id
1 'polypeptide(L)'
;MSRLLVLEAMIGLSSTAALHASTDLNAWNAYEAVEEGWIRDRHELMLIHAPQSADVALLDLEVKLADLKQRGIQFRHLLSHDPRVLRGGVWQLTSLPISQSEAALMIATNTEYRKQRDRVRHLTEGLRRHPGYAVLQKEQVRLWKTPQYQEIHRRYMGKMQELQRMSGSATSVIAAPMHQAETN
;
A
#
# COMPACT_ATOMS: atom_id res chain seq x y z
N MET A 1 44.51 -14.62 18.08
CA MET A 1 43.23 -13.87 18.14
C MET A 1 42.54 -14.00 16.81
N SER A 2 41.52 -14.84 16.79
CA SER A 2 41.00 -15.57 15.63
C SER A 2 40.06 -14.70 14.79
N ARG A 3 40.31 -14.67 13.47
CA ARG A 3 39.40 -14.12 12.44
C ARG A 3 37.97 -14.70 12.51
N LEU A 4 37.76 -15.80 13.24
CA LEU A 4 36.45 -16.40 13.52
C LEU A 4 35.52 -15.50 14.36
N LEU A 5 36.04 -14.79 15.37
CA LEU A 5 35.20 -13.94 16.25
C LEU A 5 34.64 -12.71 15.54
N VAL A 6 35.33 -12.22 14.50
CA VAL A 6 34.83 -11.12 13.66
C VAL A 6 33.75 -11.61 12.69
N LEU A 7 33.82 -12.87 12.24
CA LEU A 7 32.77 -13.46 11.40
C LEU A 7 31.50 -13.78 12.20
N GLU A 8 31.63 -14.25 13.44
CA GLU A 8 30.46 -14.47 14.32
C GLU A 8 29.77 -13.15 14.72
N ALA A 9 30.55 -12.07 14.92
CA ALA A 9 29.98 -10.74 15.12
C ALA A 9 29.26 -10.18 13.88
N MET A 10 29.72 -10.53 12.66
CA MET A 10 29.04 -10.15 11.43
C MET A 10 27.77 -10.97 11.16
N ILE A 11 27.74 -12.25 11.55
CA ILE A 11 26.55 -13.10 11.45
C ILE A 11 25.48 -12.68 12.50
N GLY A 12 25.91 -12.27 13.69
CA GLY A 12 25.03 -11.73 14.75
C GLY A 12 24.43 -10.35 14.47
N LEU A 13 25.00 -9.57 13.54
CA LEU A 13 24.46 -8.27 13.11
C LEU A 13 23.56 -8.38 11.86
N SER A 14 23.64 -9.48 11.10
CA SER A 14 22.67 -9.79 10.03
C SER A 14 21.36 -10.38 10.57
N SER A 15 21.38 -11.07 11.71
CA SER A 15 20.19 -11.69 12.31
C SER A 15 19.27 -10.70 13.01
N THR A 16 19.77 -9.54 13.45
CA THR A 16 18.92 -8.47 14.02
C THR A 16 18.21 -7.65 12.95
N ALA A 17 18.68 -7.66 11.70
CA ALA A 17 17.97 -7.04 10.58
C ALA A 17 16.80 -7.88 10.07
N ALA A 18 16.80 -9.20 10.32
CA ALA A 18 15.73 -10.13 9.96
C ALA A 18 14.56 -10.17 10.97
N LEU A 19 14.68 -9.45 12.09
CA LEU A 19 13.60 -9.31 13.10
C LEU A 19 12.58 -8.23 12.74
N HIS A 20 12.73 -7.54 11.60
CA HIS A 20 11.75 -6.60 11.08
C HIS A 20 11.27 -7.07 9.71
N ALA A 21 10.00 -7.47 9.64
CA ALA A 21 9.30 -7.87 8.44
C ALA A 21 9.54 -6.85 7.31
N SER A 22 10.39 -7.19 6.35
CA SER A 22 10.65 -6.34 5.19
C SER A 22 9.46 -6.45 4.25
N THR A 23 8.80 -5.33 3.97
CA THR A 23 7.77 -5.26 2.94
C THR A 23 8.44 -5.42 1.57
N ASP A 24 8.14 -6.50 0.86
CA ASP A 24 8.72 -6.82 -0.45
C ASP A 24 7.73 -6.51 -1.60
N LEU A 25 8.14 -6.81 -2.84
CA LEU A 25 7.31 -6.57 -4.01
C LEU A 25 6.02 -7.41 -4.02
N ASN A 26 6.05 -8.61 -3.43
CA ASN A 26 4.86 -9.47 -3.33
C ASN A 26 3.83 -8.88 -2.37
N ALA A 27 4.28 -8.37 -1.22
CA ALA A 27 3.44 -7.67 -0.26
C ALA A 27 2.82 -6.41 -0.87
N TRP A 28 3.58 -5.66 -1.68
CA TRP A 28 3.03 -4.54 -2.45
C TRP A 28 1.95 -4.98 -3.43
N ASN A 29 2.20 -5.99 -4.26
CA ASN A 29 1.23 -6.45 -5.27
C ASN A 29 -0.07 -6.94 -4.61
N ALA A 30 0.05 -7.64 -3.47
CA ALA A 30 -1.10 -8.10 -2.71
C ALA A 30 -1.87 -6.93 -2.08
N TYR A 31 -1.18 -5.94 -1.52
CA TYR A 31 -1.78 -4.70 -1.03
C TYR A 31 -2.49 -3.93 -2.15
N GLU A 32 -1.82 -3.72 -3.28
CA GLU A 32 -2.36 -3.00 -4.45
C GLU A 32 -3.65 -3.66 -4.95
N ALA A 33 -3.69 -5.00 -5.03
CA ALA A 33 -4.89 -5.72 -5.42
C ALA A 33 -6.05 -5.56 -4.41
N VAL A 34 -5.76 -5.57 -3.11
CA VAL A 34 -6.77 -5.35 -2.06
C VAL A 34 -7.30 -3.92 -2.09
N GLU A 35 -6.42 -2.94 -2.22
CA GLU A 35 -6.77 -1.52 -2.29
C GLU A 35 -7.56 -1.21 -3.57
N GLU A 36 -7.14 -1.72 -4.73
CA GLU A 36 -7.87 -1.55 -5.99
C GLU A 36 -9.27 -2.16 -5.91
N GLY A 37 -9.39 -3.38 -5.38
CA GLY A 37 -10.68 -4.03 -5.16
C GLY A 37 -11.59 -3.21 -4.24
N TRP A 38 -11.04 -2.69 -3.14
CA TRP A 38 -11.77 -1.80 -2.23
C TRP A 38 -12.26 -0.51 -2.91
N ILE A 39 -11.39 0.14 -3.69
CA ILE A 39 -11.73 1.34 -4.45
C ILE A 39 -12.89 1.03 -5.41
N ARG A 40 -12.82 -0.08 -6.16
CA ARG A 40 -13.84 -0.46 -7.14
C ARG A 40 -15.17 -0.84 -6.48
N ASP A 41 -15.17 -1.70 -5.46
CA ASP A 41 -16.37 -2.10 -4.71
C ASP A 41 -17.13 -0.88 -4.17
N ARG A 42 -16.39 0.11 -3.62
CA ARG A 42 -16.99 1.34 -3.11
C ARG A 42 -17.65 2.18 -4.20
N HIS A 43 -17.04 2.25 -5.38
CA HIS A 43 -17.59 3.02 -6.50
C HIS A 43 -18.78 2.30 -7.15
N GLU A 44 -18.73 0.98 -7.27
CA GLU A 44 -19.90 0.20 -7.70
C GLU A 44 -21.09 0.46 -6.76
N LEU A 45 -20.85 0.41 -5.45
CA LEU A 45 -21.87 0.72 -4.47
C LEU A 45 -22.38 2.17 -4.59
N MET A 46 -21.49 3.13 -4.87
CA MET A 46 -21.87 4.52 -5.15
C MET A 46 -22.83 4.62 -6.34
N LEU A 47 -22.53 3.93 -7.44
CA LEU A 47 -23.34 3.95 -8.66
C LEU A 47 -24.73 3.33 -8.45
N ILE A 48 -24.83 2.32 -7.59
CA ILE A 48 -26.12 1.71 -7.21
C ILE A 48 -26.96 2.68 -6.37
N HIS A 49 -26.36 3.34 -5.38
CA HIS A 49 -27.09 4.18 -4.43
C HIS A 49 -27.36 5.61 -4.91
N ALA A 50 -26.48 6.14 -5.76
CA ALA A 50 -26.55 7.51 -6.26
C ALA A 50 -26.21 7.57 -7.77
N PRO A 51 -27.03 6.95 -8.64
CA PRO A 51 -26.79 6.90 -10.08
C PRO A 51 -26.70 8.29 -10.72
N GLN A 52 -27.37 9.28 -10.15
CA GLN A 52 -27.27 10.69 -10.57
C GLN A 52 -25.87 11.29 -10.39
N SER A 53 -25.01 10.65 -9.61
CA SER A 53 -23.62 11.06 -9.39
C SER A 53 -22.63 10.25 -10.23
N ALA A 54 -23.10 9.47 -11.21
CA ALA A 54 -22.25 8.53 -11.95
C ALA A 54 -21.02 9.19 -12.59
N ASP A 55 -21.21 10.27 -13.35
CA ASP A 55 -20.12 10.94 -14.06
C ASP A 55 -19.02 11.42 -13.11
N VAL A 56 -19.40 12.05 -12.00
CA VAL A 56 -18.45 12.56 -11.00
C VAL A 56 -17.84 11.44 -10.16
N ALA A 57 -18.58 10.35 -9.91
CA ALA A 57 -18.08 9.17 -9.21
C ALA A 57 -17.03 8.41 -10.06
N LEU A 58 -17.23 8.33 -11.38
CA LEU A 58 -16.24 7.76 -12.29
C LEU A 58 -14.95 8.59 -12.32
N LEU A 59 -15.06 9.91 -12.25
CA LEU A 59 -13.89 10.78 -12.13
C LEU A 59 -13.17 10.61 -10.77
N ASP A 60 -13.89 10.44 -9.65
CA ASP A 60 -13.28 10.10 -8.35
C ASP A 60 -12.57 8.73 -8.42
N LEU A 61 -13.17 7.75 -9.08
CA LEU A 61 -12.56 6.43 -9.30
C LEU A 61 -11.21 6.57 -10.02
N GLU A 62 -11.17 7.34 -11.11
CA GLU A 62 -9.93 7.60 -11.83
C GLU A 62 -8.87 8.28 -10.97
N VAL A 63 -9.25 9.27 -10.14
CA VAL A 63 -8.35 9.92 -9.19
C VAL A 63 -7.75 8.88 -8.22
N LYS A 64 -8.59 8.03 -7.62
CA LYS A 64 -8.15 7.04 -6.62
C LYS A 64 -7.24 5.98 -7.22
N LEU A 65 -7.54 5.48 -8.41
CA LEU A 65 -6.68 4.52 -9.11
C LEU A 65 -5.35 5.15 -9.56
N ALA A 66 -5.38 6.41 -10.02
CA ALA A 66 -4.17 7.13 -10.38
C ALA A 66 -3.27 7.39 -9.16
N ASP A 67 -3.86 7.69 -8.00
CA ASP A 67 -3.13 7.86 -6.74
C ASP A 67 -2.52 6.54 -6.24
N LEU A 68 -3.26 5.42 -6.31
CA LEU A 68 -2.72 4.09 -6.00
C LEU A 68 -1.52 3.75 -6.89
N LYS A 69 -1.62 3.99 -8.21
CA LYS A 69 -0.49 3.82 -9.13
C LYS A 69 0.71 4.71 -8.76
N GLN A 70 0.45 5.96 -8.37
CA GLN A 70 1.50 6.86 -7.91
C GLN A 70 2.22 6.28 -6.67
N ARG A 71 1.46 5.76 -5.69
CA ARG A 71 2.02 5.07 -4.53
C ARG A 71 2.86 3.86 -4.93
N GLY A 72 2.48 3.10 -5.95
CA GLY A 72 3.31 2.00 -6.46
C GLY A 72 4.66 2.44 -7.03
N ILE A 73 4.71 3.59 -7.70
CA ILE A 73 5.98 4.17 -8.16
C ILE A 73 6.85 4.58 -6.96
N GLN A 74 6.23 5.21 -5.95
CA GLN A 74 6.91 5.61 -4.71
C GLN A 74 7.45 4.41 -3.94
N PHE A 75 6.68 3.32 -3.85
CA PHE A 75 7.10 2.09 -3.22
C PHE A 75 8.35 1.51 -3.90
N ARG A 76 8.32 1.38 -5.23
CA ARG A 76 9.49 0.89 -6.01
C ARG A 76 10.71 1.79 -5.85
N HIS A 77 10.51 3.10 -5.73
CA HIS A 77 11.60 4.03 -5.42
C HIS A 77 12.22 3.74 -4.05
N LEU A 78 11.41 3.67 -2.99
CA LEU A 78 11.90 3.36 -1.64
C LEU A 78 12.59 2.00 -1.57
N LEU A 79 12.00 0.97 -2.19
CA LEU A 79 12.56 -0.38 -2.24
C LEU A 79 13.93 -0.43 -2.94
N SER A 80 14.19 0.45 -3.91
CA SER A 80 15.48 0.51 -4.62
C SER A 80 16.53 1.40 -3.95
N HIS A 81 16.12 2.32 -3.07
CA HIS A 81 17.03 3.29 -2.42
C HIS A 81 17.39 2.90 -0.99
N ASP A 82 16.39 2.69 -0.13
CA ASP A 82 16.60 2.21 1.24
C ASP A 82 15.43 1.31 1.67
N PRO A 83 15.53 -0.02 1.49
CA PRO A 83 14.51 -0.96 1.91
C PRO A 83 14.19 -0.91 3.42
N ARG A 84 15.09 -0.38 4.25
CA ARG A 84 14.91 -0.35 5.71
C ARG A 84 13.81 0.62 6.14
N VAL A 85 13.43 1.56 5.27
CA VAL A 85 12.31 2.45 5.53
C VAL A 85 10.96 1.71 5.50
N LEU A 86 10.88 0.52 4.90
CA LEU A 86 9.65 -0.27 4.72
C LEU A 86 9.42 -1.34 5.80
N ARG A 87 9.69 -0.99 7.07
CA ARG A 87 9.59 -1.90 8.24
C ARG A 87 8.26 -1.85 8.99
N GLY A 88 7.35 -0.96 8.61
CA GLY A 88 6.04 -0.77 9.25
C GLY A 88 4.97 -1.78 8.80
N GLY A 89 5.35 -2.81 8.05
CA GLY A 89 4.43 -3.82 7.52
C GLY A 89 3.42 -3.27 6.51
N VAL A 90 2.32 -4.00 6.32
CA VAL A 90 1.30 -3.67 5.31
C VAL A 90 0.61 -2.33 5.62
N TRP A 91 0.45 -1.98 6.89
CA TRP A 91 -0.15 -0.69 7.26
C TRP A 91 0.68 0.51 6.78
N GLN A 92 2.00 0.37 6.68
CA GLN A 92 2.84 1.42 6.11
C GLN A 92 2.58 1.64 4.61
N LEU A 93 2.10 0.63 3.88
CA LEU A 93 1.77 0.76 2.47
C LEU A 93 0.58 1.70 2.23
N THR A 94 -0.27 1.89 3.24
CA THR A 94 -1.37 2.87 3.19
C THR A 94 -0.84 4.31 3.12
N SER A 95 0.34 4.58 3.70
CA SER A 95 1.00 5.88 3.73
C SER A 95 2.52 5.71 3.75
N LEU A 96 3.12 5.65 2.57
CA LEU A 96 4.56 5.47 2.41
C LEU A 96 5.34 6.65 3.04
N PRO A 97 6.50 6.39 3.66
CA PRO A 97 7.29 7.39 4.38
C PRO A 97 8.13 8.26 3.40
N ILE A 98 7.48 8.88 2.42
CA ILE A 98 8.17 9.71 1.43
C ILE A 98 8.42 11.10 2.03
N SER A 99 9.69 11.44 2.27
CA SER A 99 10.12 12.77 2.66
C SER A 99 9.96 13.78 1.52
N GLN A 100 9.95 15.08 1.85
CA GLN A 100 9.90 16.15 0.84
C GLN A 100 11.13 16.11 -0.09
N SER A 101 12.30 15.77 0.45
CA SER A 101 13.54 15.60 -0.32
C SER A 101 13.45 14.43 -1.30
N GLU A 102 12.91 13.28 -0.88
CA GLU A 102 12.70 12.13 -1.79
C GLU A 102 11.67 12.44 -2.86
N ALA A 103 10.58 13.13 -2.50
CA ALA A 103 9.59 13.59 -3.48
C ALA A 103 10.22 14.52 -4.52
N ALA A 104 11.04 15.49 -4.10
CA ALA A 104 11.75 16.38 -5.00
C ALA A 104 12.74 15.63 -5.90
N LEU A 105 13.48 14.67 -5.34
CA LEU A 105 14.39 13.81 -6.09
C LEU A 105 13.64 13.01 -7.15
N MET A 106 12.56 12.33 -6.80
CA MET A 106 11.75 11.56 -7.75
C MET A 106 11.17 12.45 -8.86
N ILE A 107 10.74 13.68 -8.55
CA ILE A 107 10.28 14.62 -9.58
C ILE A 107 11.41 14.92 -10.58
N ALA A 108 12.62 15.14 -10.08
CA ALA A 108 13.78 15.46 -10.90
C ALA A 108 14.25 14.26 -11.74
N THR A 109 14.30 13.06 -11.18
CA THR A 109 14.97 11.90 -11.78
C THR A 109 14.04 10.86 -12.40
N ASN A 110 12.78 10.77 -11.95
CA ASN A 110 11.84 9.75 -12.40
C ASN A 110 10.74 10.35 -13.28
N THR A 111 10.90 10.17 -14.60
CA THR A 111 9.93 10.63 -15.62
C THR A 111 8.55 9.98 -15.46
N GLU A 112 8.48 8.71 -15.07
CA GLU A 112 7.20 8.01 -14.82
C GLU A 112 6.46 8.67 -13.65
N TYR A 113 7.17 8.88 -12.53
CA TYR A 113 6.62 9.54 -11.35
C TYR A 113 6.10 10.94 -11.67
N ARG A 114 6.87 11.75 -12.41
CA ARG A 114 6.47 13.10 -12.80
C ARG A 114 5.18 13.10 -13.61
N LYS A 115 5.10 12.27 -14.67
CA LYS A 115 3.89 12.13 -15.50
C LYS A 115 2.69 11.69 -14.67
N GLN A 116 2.88 10.71 -13.79
CA GLN A 116 1.80 10.19 -12.96
C GLN A 116 1.32 11.23 -11.94
N ARG A 117 2.24 11.97 -11.29
CA ARG A 117 1.92 13.07 -10.38
C ARG A 117 1.15 14.19 -11.07
N ASP A 118 1.58 14.59 -12.26
CA ASP A 118 0.87 15.61 -13.06
C ASP A 118 -0.53 15.12 -13.44
N ARG A 119 -0.68 13.84 -13.78
CA ARG A 119 -1.99 13.21 -14.03
C ARG A 119 -2.89 13.26 -12.79
N VAL A 120 -2.39 12.84 -11.63
CA VAL A 120 -3.16 12.88 -10.36
C VAL A 120 -3.60 14.31 -10.04
N ARG A 121 -2.70 15.30 -10.20
CA ARG A 121 -3.03 16.71 -10.01
C ARG A 121 -4.15 17.15 -10.96
N HIS A 122 -4.02 16.87 -12.25
CA HIS A 122 -5.00 17.27 -13.25
C HIS A 122 -6.38 16.65 -13.01
N LEU A 123 -6.43 15.34 -12.73
CA LEU A 123 -7.68 14.65 -12.40
C LEU A 123 -8.30 15.21 -11.11
N THR A 124 -7.49 15.47 -10.08
CA THR A 124 -7.98 16.03 -8.80
C THR A 124 -8.55 17.44 -8.98
N GLU A 125 -7.89 18.29 -9.78
CA GLU A 125 -8.42 19.61 -10.12
C GLU A 125 -9.69 19.53 -10.95
N GLY A 126 -9.75 18.61 -11.92
CA GLY A 126 -10.97 18.31 -12.69
C GLY A 126 -12.12 17.88 -11.79
N LEU A 127 -11.86 16.95 -10.87
CA LEU A 127 -12.84 16.46 -9.90
C LEU A 127 -13.39 17.61 -9.04
N ARG A 128 -12.51 18.46 -8.50
CA ARG A 128 -12.91 19.60 -7.64
C ARG A 128 -13.74 20.65 -8.38
N ARG A 129 -13.50 20.82 -9.68
CA ARG A 129 -14.25 21.77 -10.53
C ARG A 129 -15.53 21.17 -11.09
N HIS A 130 -15.72 19.86 -10.99
CA HIS A 130 -16.90 19.20 -11.52
C HIS A 130 -18.18 19.69 -10.80
N PRO A 131 -19.26 20.07 -11.52
CA PRO A 131 -20.48 20.59 -10.89
C PRO A 131 -21.10 19.63 -9.86
N GLY A 132 -20.98 18.33 -10.10
CA GLY A 132 -21.44 17.27 -9.21
C GLY A 132 -20.56 17.01 -7.98
N TYR A 133 -19.41 17.67 -7.80
CA TYR A 133 -18.44 17.31 -6.75
C TYR A 133 -19.02 17.44 -5.34
N ALA A 134 -19.75 18.52 -5.07
CA ALA A 134 -20.40 18.71 -3.77
C ALA A 134 -21.51 17.67 -3.52
N VAL A 135 -22.19 17.20 -4.57
CA VAL A 135 -23.19 16.13 -4.48
C VAL A 135 -22.50 14.81 -4.17
N LEU A 136 -21.44 14.46 -4.90
CA LEU A 136 -20.64 13.27 -4.64
C LEU A 136 -20.17 13.19 -3.18
N GLN A 137 -19.64 14.28 -2.63
CA GLN A 137 -19.20 14.32 -1.24
C GLN A 137 -20.33 13.99 -0.25
N LYS A 138 -21.53 14.54 -0.49
CA LYS A 138 -22.71 14.25 0.33
C LYS A 138 -23.13 12.79 0.21
N GLU A 139 -23.14 12.24 -1.00
CA GLU A 139 -23.49 10.84 -1.23
C GLU A 139 -22.45 9.87 -0.65
N GLN A 140 -21.15 10.21 -0.67
CA GLN A 140 -20.11 9.44 0.02
C GLN A 140 -20.37 9.35 1.53
N VAL A 141 -20.70 10.48 2.17
CA VAL A 141 -21.03 10.50 3.61
C VAL A 141 -22.28 9.69 3.93
N ARG A 142 -23.29 9.71 3.04
CA ARG A 142 -24.50 8.88 3.19
C ARG A 142 -24.18 7.41 3.03
N LEU A 143 -23.38 7.07 2.02
CA LEU A 143 -22.98 5.69 1.72
C LEU A 143 -22.27 5.05 2.92
N TRP A 144 -21.43 5.79 3.64
CA TRP A 144 -20.73 5.27 4.83
C TRP A 144 -21.66 4.73 5.93
N LYS A 145 -22.92 5.17 5.95
CA LYS A 145 -23.91 4.76 6.95
C LYS A 145 -24.73 3.56 6.49
N THR A 146 -24.55 3.07 5.27
CA THR A 146 -25.34 1.93 4.77
C THR A 146 -24.74 0.60 5.26
N PRO A 147 -25.59 -0.42 5.54
CA PRO A 147 -25.12 -1.76 5.90
C PRO A 147 -24.22 -2.37 4.81
N GLN A 148 -24.51 -2.09 3.54
CA GLN A 148 -23.72 -2.58 2.40
C GLN A 148 -22.31 -2.02 2.43
N TYR A 149 -22.14 -0.72 2.75
CA TYR A 149 -20.82 -0.12 2.91
C TYR A 149 -20.06 -0.75 4.07
N GLN A 150 -20.73 -0.97 5.20
CA GLN A 150 -20.13 -1.61 6.38
C GLN A 150 -19.66 -3.04 6.07
N GLU A 151 -20.42 -3.79 5.27
CA GLU A 151 -20.03 -5.12 4.79
C GLU A 151 -18.75 -5.07 3.96
N ILE A 152 -18.73 -4.27 2.88
CA ILE A 152 -17.55 -4.19 2.01
C ILE A 152 -16.33 -3.67 2.76
N HIS A 153 -16.51 -2.72 3.69
CA HIS A 153 -15.44 -2.19 4.53
C HIS A 153 -14.91 -3.27 5.49
N ARG A 154 -15.78 -4.09 6.09
CA ARG A 154 -15.35 -5.20 6.95
C ARG A 154 -14.53 -6.23 6.18
N ARG A 155 -14.96 -6.58 4.95
CA ARG A 155 -14.21 -7.49 4.08
C ARG A 155 -12.84 -6.91 3.72
N TYR A 156 -12.78 -5.62 3.39
CA TYR A 156 -11.52 -4.91 3.15
C TYR A 156 -10.60 -4.98 4.38
N MET A 157 -11.11 -4.63 5.56
CA MET A 157 -10.33 -4.68 6.80
C MET A 157 -9.85 -6.11 7.13
N GLY A 158 -10.68 -7.12 6.89
CA GLY A 158 -10.29 -8.53 7.04
C GLY A 158 -9.14 -8.92 6.12
N LYS A 159 -9.21 -8.54 4.83
CA LYS A 159 -8.11 -8.76 3.87
C LYS A 159 -6.82 -8.04 4.30
N MET A 160 -6.92 -6.80 4.75
CA MET A 160 -5.76 -6.03 5.24
C MET A 160 -5.12 -6.68 6.48
N GLN A 161 -5.92 -7.20 7.40
CA GLN A 161 -5.43 -7.95 8.56
C GLN A 161 -4.75 -9.26 8.15
N GLU A 162 -5.31 -9.96 7.16
CA GLU A 162 -4.72 -11.19 6.61
C GLU A 162 -3.37 -10.91 5.96
N LEU A 163 -3.28 -9.85 5.14
CA LEU A 163 -2.00 -9.40 4.57
C LEU A 163 -0.99 -9.06 5.66
N GLN A 164 -1.40 -8.31 6.69
CA GLN A 164 -0.54 -7.98 7.81
C GLN A 164 -0.03 -9.24 8.53
N ARG A 165 -0.90 -10.25 8.72
CA ARG A 165 -0.51 -11.54 9.30
C ARG A 165 0.48 -12.27 8.39
N MET A 166 0.24 -12.34 7.09
CA MET A 166 1.14 -13.03 6.14
C MET A 166 2.52 -12.37 6.09
N SER A 167 2.57 -11.04 6.04
CA SER A 167 3.83 -10.29 6.11
C SER A 167 4.55 -10.47 7.45
N GLY A 168 3.82 -10.74 8.54
CA GLY A 168 4.39 -11.08 9.85
C GLY A 168 4.73 -12.58 10.04
N SER A 169 4.03 -13.50 9.37
CA SER A 169 4.19 -14.95 9.53
C SER A 169 5.17 -15.57 8.54
N ALA A 170 5.46 -14.91 7.42
CA ALA A 170 6.59 -15.27 6.55
C ALA A 170 7.93 -15.29 7.32
N THR A 171 7.99 -14.65 8.49
CA THR A 171 9.12 -14.66 9.42
C THR A 171 9.17 -15.90 10.32
N SER A 172 8.05 -16.60 10.59
CA SER A 172 8.03 -17.74 11.53
C SER A 172 8.36 -19.09 10.89
N VAL A 173 8.11 -19.24 9.58
CA VAL A 173 8.34 -20.53 8.87
C VAL A 173 9.83 -20.78 8.61
N ILE A 174 10.67 -19.73 8.62
CA ILE A 174 12.14 -19.85 8.50
C ILE A 174 12.78 -20.16 9.88
N ALA A 175 12.03 -20.03 10.98
CA ALA A 175 12.47 -20.31 12.35
C ALA A 175 12.05 -21.71 12.85
N ALA A 176 11.76 -22.67 11.96
CA ALA A 176 11.67 -24.07 12.36
C ALA A 176 13.11 -24.61 12.53
N PRO A 177 13.56 -24.97 13.76
CA PRO A 177 14.85 -25.61 13.91
C PRO A 177 14.83 -26.94 13.15
N MET A 178 15.81 -27.12 12.28
CA MET A 178 16.25 -28.46 11.89
C MET A 178 16.68 -29.18 13.16
N HIS A 179 15.76 -29.90 13.81
CA HIS A 179 16.13 -31.04 14.61
C HIS A 179 16.64 -32.10 13.63
N GLN A 180 17.94 -32.01 13.34
CA GLN A 180 18.67 -33.14 12.82
C GLN A 180 18.56 -34.28 13.83
N ALA A 181 18.16 -35.42 13.29
CA ALA A 181 18.32 -36.70 13.92
C ALA A 181 19.79 -36.88 14.31
N GLU A 182 20.06 -37.00 15.62
CA GLU A 182 21.24 -37.69 16.10
C GLU A 182 20.77 -39.06 16.59
N THR A 183 20.98 -40.04 15.72
CA THR A 183 21.26 -41.42 16.10
C THR A 183 22.38 -41.46 17.14
N ASN A 184 22.08 -42.08 18.29
CA ASN A 184 22.92 -43.11 18.92
C ASN A 184 22.02 -43.99 19.78
#